data_AF-A0A949KWX8-F1
#
_entry.id   AF-A0A949KWX8-F1
#
_cell.length_a   1.000
_cell.length_b   1.000
_cell.length_c   1.000
_cell.angle_alpha   90.00
_cell.angle_beta   90.00
_cell.angle_gamma   90.00
#
_symmetry.space_group_name_H-M   'P 1'
#
loop_
_entity.id
_entity.type
_entity.pdbx_description
1 polymer ?
#
loop_
_entity_poly.entity_id
_entity_poly.type
_entity_poly.pdbx_seq_one_letter_code
_entity_poly.pdbx_strand_id
1 'polypeptide(L)'
;MSMKLKHNWQLSRSEAADLLRKLAETLEEESDDLGEYGISLADLVKFKIKVDLGQDDTLEVKFTGKGSKVCEADDPCGSGVVSESYSKLKKRMQVYFKAIRESVNRAEMPSREIVSVFLADSDRMLSYHGYGEEFYPAYAELCDRLRAACDSENMAETAAVVEELIQSKKSCHDRYK
;
A
#
# COMPACT_ATOMS: atom_id res chain seq x y z
N MET A 1 -8.24 -8.97 -9.97
CA MET A 1 -7.26 -7.89 -9.68
C MET A 1 -7.99 -6.56 -9.50
N SER A 2 -7.54 -5.62 -8.65
CA SER A 2 -8.17 -4.28 -8.61
C SER A 2 -7.86 -3.53 -9.91
N MET A 3 -8.89 -3.26 -10.71
CA MET A 3 -8.75 -2.52 -11.96
C MET A 3 -8.29 -1.10 -11.65
N LYS A 4 -7.11 -0.75 -12.15
CA LYS A 4 -6.52 0.59 -12.04
C LYS A 4 -6.51 1.18 -13.43
N LEU A 5 -7.33 2.20 -13.64
CA LEU A 5 -7.34 2.96 -14.88
C LEU A 5 -6.42 4.16 -14.72
N LYS A 6 -5.49 4.36 -15.65
CA LYS A 6 -4.60 5.51 -15.63
C LYS A 6 -4.41 6.04 -17.04
N HIS A 7 -4.73 7.31 -17.23
CA HIS A 7 -4.46 8.03 -18.46
C HIS A 7 -3.63 9.28 -18.14
N ASN A 8 -2.74 9.62 -19.07
CA ASN A 8 -1.97 10.84 -19.03
C ASN A 8 -2.07 11.50 -20.40
N TRP A 9 -2.56 12.73 -20.45
CA TRP A 9 -2.68 13.50 -21.67
C TRP A 9 -1.88 14.80 -21.54
N GLN A 10 -1.37 15.25 -22.68
CA GLN A 10 -0.89 16.61 -22.88
C GLN A 10 -1.93 17.32 -23.72
N LEU A 11 -2.65 18.27 -23.11
CA LEU A 11 -3.80 18.94 -23.72
C LEU A 11 -3.55 20.45 -23.73
N SER A 12 -4.04 21.14 -24.76
CA SER A 12 -4.21 22.60 -24.69
C SER A 12 -5.19 23.00 -23.59
N ARG A 13 -5.21 24.28 -23.23
CA ARG A 13 -6.15 24.83 -22.24
C ARG A 13 -7.61 24.59 -22.63
N SER A 14 -7.95 24.74 -23.91
CA SER A 14 -9.29 24.49 -24.42
C SER A 14 -9.66 23.01 -24.31
N GLU A 15 -8.77 22.10 -24.73
CA GLU A 15 -9.02 20.66 -24.68
C GLU A 15 -9.17 20.15 -23.23
N ALA A 16 -8.39 20.69 -22.29
CA ALA A 16 -8.54 20.36 -20.87
C ALA A 16 -9.86 20.89 -20.29
N ALA A 17 -10.29 22.09 -20.67
CA ALA A 17 -11.56 22.65 -20.24
C ALA A 17 -12.75 21.85 -20.81
N ASP A 18 -12.65 21.40 -22.05
CA ASP A 18 -13.66 20.56 -22.70
C ASP A 18 -13.75 19.18 -22.04
N LEU A 19 -12.60 18.56 -21.68
CA LEU A 19 -12.57 17.32 -20.90
C LEU A 19 -13.31 17.48 -19.56
N LEU A 20 -13.04 18.56 -18.81
CA LEU A 20 -13.67 18.80 -17.51
C LEU A 20 -15.18 19.06 -17.63
N ARG A 21 -15.62 19.73 -18.71
CA ARG A 21 -17.05 19.93 -18.99
C ARG A 21 -17.75 18.61 -19.30
N LYS A 22 -17.17 17.78 -20.19
CA LYS A 22 -17.72 16.46 -20.50
C LYS A 22 -17.79 15.54 -19.29
N LEU A 23 -16.81 15.61 -18.39
CA LEU A 23 -16.85 14.92 -17.10
C LEU A 23 -18.01 15.39 -16.22
N ALA A 24 -18.27 16.69 -16.16
CA ALA A 24 -19.41 17.22 -15.41
C ALA A 24 -20.73 16.76 -16.02
N GLU A 25 -20.89 16.88 -17.33
CA GLU A 25 -22.08 16.42 -18.08
C GLU A 25 -22.34 14.93 -17.86
N THR A 26 -21.30 14.09 -17.97
CA THR A 26 -21.41 12.63 -17.75
C THR A 26 -21.92 12.30 -16.35
N LEU A 27 -21.46 13.04 -15.33
CA LEU A 27 -21.92 12.87 -13.95
C LEU A 27 -23.36 13.37 -13.74
N GLU A 28 -23.76 14.43 -14.43
CA GLU A 28 -25.12 14.98 -14.37
C GLU A 28 -26.14 14.09 -15.08
N GLU A 29 -25.75 13.44 -16.17
CA GLU A 29 -26.61 12.56 -16.98
C GLU A 29 -26.67 11.12 -16.47
N GLU A 30 -26.00 10.81 -15.35
CA GLU A 30 -25.80 9.44 -14.83
C GLU A 30 -25.29 8.48 -15.93
N SER A 31 -24.50 9.00 -16.86
CA SER A 31 -23.84 8.24 -17.91
C SER A 31 -22.52 7.69 -17.39
N ASP A 32 -22.10 6.56 -17.95
CA ASP A 32 -20.90 5.87 -17.54
C ASP A 32 -19.77 5.93 -18.56
N ASP A 33 -19.96 6.62 -19.70
CA ASP A 33 -19.01 6.59 -20.81
C ASP A 33 -18.54 7.99 -21.22
N LEU A 34 -17.26 8.26 -20.99
CA LEU A 34 -16.52 9.38 -21.56
C LEU A 34 -15.87 8.92 -22.88
N GLY A 35 -16.72 8.63 -23.87
CA GLY A 35 -16.35 7.91 -25.09
C GLY A 35 -15.18 8.51 -25.87
N GLU A 36 -15.05 9.84 -25.91
CA GLU A 36 -13.94 10.52 -26.59
C GLU A 36 -12.57 10.36 -25.90
N TYR A 37 -12.57 10.07 -24.60
CA TYR A 37 -11.35 9.91 -23.80
C TYR A 37 -11.09 8.45 -23.42
N GLY A 38 -11.96 7.52 -23.85
CA GLY A 38 -11.85 6.09 -23.57
C GLY A 38 -11.94 5.77 -22.08
N ILE A 39 -12.70 6.54 -21.31
CA ILE A 39 -12.90 6.35 -19.87
C ILE A 39 -14.31 5.82 -19.64
N SER A 40 -14.44 4.64 -19.05
CA SER A 40 -15.70 4.19 -18.48
C SER A 40 -15.72 4.42 -16.97
N LEU A 41 -16.74 5.13 -16.48
CA LEU A 41 -17.00 5.40 -15.05
C LEU A 41 -17.78 4.28 -14.36
N ALA A 42 -18.54 3.45 -15.10
CA ALA A 42 -19.36 2.35 -14.56
C ALA A 42 -18.60 1.46 -13.57
N ASP A 43 -17.34 1.17 -13.92
CA ASP A 43 -16.53 0.22 -13.15
C ASP A 43 -15.79 0.88 -11.98
N LEU A 44 -15.85 2.21 -11.83
CA LEU A 44 -15.04 3.00 -10.90
C LEU A 44 -15.78 3.35 -9.61
N VAL A 45 -15.18 3.01 -8.46
CA VAL A 45 -15.66 3.46 -7.13
C VAL A 45 -15.17 4.85 -6.78
N LYS A 46 -14.05 5.25 -7.39
CA LYS A 46 -13.50 6.60 -7.25
C LYS A 46 -12.56 6.89 -8.40
N PHE A 47 -12.46 8.16 -8.76
CA PHE A 47 -11.41 8.65 -9.62
C PHE A 47 -10.77 9.92 -9.06
N LYS A 48 -9.60 10.26 -9.58
CA LYS A 48 -8.87 11.50 -9.31
C LYS A 48 -8.41 12.08 -10.63
N ILE A 49 -8.59 13.38 -10.78
CA ILE A 49 -8.01 14.16 -11.87
C ILE A 49 -6.97 15.10 -11.27
N LYS A 50 -5.79 15.15 -11.89
CA LYS A 50 -4.73 16.11 -11.58
C LYS A 50 -4.42 16.88 -12.86
N VAL A 51 -4.50 18.20 -12.78
CA VAL A 51 -4.13 19.11 -13.88
C VAL A 51 -2.91 19.88 -13.42
N ASP A 52 -1.78 19.70 -14.11
CA ASP A 52 -0.56 20.46 -13.86
C ASP A 52 -0.48 21.62 -14.87
N LEU A 53 -0.51 22.85 -14.35
CA LEU A 53 -0.77 24.06 -15.14
C LEU A 53 0.40 24.60 -15.99
N GLY A 54 1.55 23.91 -16.00
CA GLY A 54 2.70 24.23 -16.85
C GLY A 54 3.22 25.68 -16.80
N GLN A 55 4.20 26.00 -17.63
CA GLN A 55 4.56 27.39 -17.98
C GLN A 55 4.22 27.74 -19.45
N ASP A 56 3.91 26.73 -20.26
CA ASP A 56 3.56 26.84 -21.68
C ASP A 56 2.03 26.72 -21.90
N ASP A 57 1.58 26.76 -23.16
CA ASP A 57 0.17 26.65 -23.53
C ASP A 57 -0.38 25.21 -23.52
N THR A 58 0.40 24.27 -22.96
CA THR A 58 0.05 22.85 -22.81
C THR A 58 -0.03 22.47 -21.33
N LEU A 59 -1.06 21.71 -20.98
CA LEU A 59 -1.36 21.24 -19.63
C LEU A 59 -1.21 19.72 -19.58
N GLU A 60 -0.58 19.22 -18.52
CA GLU A 60 -0.56 17.79 -18.25
C GLU A 60 -1.80 17.39 -17.44
N VAL A 61 -2.66 16.55 -18.00
CA VAL A 61 -3.86 16.06 -17.34
C VAL A 61 -3.73 14.56 -17.06
N LYS A 62 -3.71 14.22 -15.77
CA LYS A 62 -3.63 12.84 -15.27
C LYS A 62 -4.97 12.41 -14.69
N PHE A 63 -5.60 11.42 -15.30
CA PHE A 63 -6.76 10.73 -14.76
C PHE A 63 -6.34 9.42 -14.10
N THR A 64 -6.85 9.15 -12.91
CA THR A 64 -6.63 7.88 -12.20
C THR A 64 -7.95 7.37 -11.64
N GLY A 65 -8.44 6.26 -12.18
CA GLY A 65 -9.61 5.55 -11.72
C GLY A 65 -9.24 4.34 -10.85
N LYS A 66 -10.02 4.10 -9.79
CA LYS A 66 -9.96 2.87 -9.00
C LYS A 66 -11.29 2.15 -9.11
N GLY A 67 -11.25 0.96 -9.69
CA GLY A 67 -12.42 0.12 -9.85
C GLY A 67 -12.99 -0.39 -8.53
N SER A 68 -14.28 -0.74 -8.54
CA SER A 68 -14.86 -1.59 -7.50
C SER A 68 -14.20 -2.95 -7.56
N LYS A 69 -13.87 -3.52 -6.40
CA LYS A 69 -13.57 -4.95 -6.35
C LYS A 69 -14.93 -5.65 -6.47
N VAL A 70 -15.34 -6.00 -7.69
CA VAL A 70 -16.22 -7.16 -7.82
C VAL A 70 -15.36 -8.34 -7.43
N CYS A 71 -15.65 -8.90 -6.27
CA CYS A 71 -15.02 -10.11 -5.79
C CYS A 71 -15.53 -11.24 -6.67
N GLU A 72 -14.95 -11.42 -7.85
CA GLU A 72 -15.05 -12.72 -8.51
C GLU A 72 -14.27 -13.70 -7.64
N ALA A 73 -15.02 -14.69 -7.16
CA ALA A 73 -14.58 -15.77 -6.30
C ALA A 73 -13.70 -16.73 -7.10
N ASP A 74 -12.48 -16.31 -7.42
CA ASP A 74 -11.44 -17.19 -7.96
C ASP A 74 -10.10 -16.82 -7.34
N ASP A 75 -9.95 -17.21 -6.07
CA ASP A 75 -8.68 -17.66 -5.51
C ASP A 75 -9.03 -18.95 -4.72
N PRO A 76 -8.46 -20.12 -5.06
CA PRO A 76 -8.88 -21.39 -4.51
C PRO A 76 -8.27 -21.57 -3.12
N CYS A 77 -8.86 -20.92 -2.13
CA CYS A 77 -8.76 -21.40 -0.76
C CYS A 77 -10.07 -21.10 -0.04
N GLY A 78 -10.94 -22.11 -0.06
CA GLY A 78 -12.15 -22.13 0.75
C GLY A 78 -11.80 -22.04 2.22
N SER A 79 -11.88 -20.84 2.78
CA SER A 79 -12.13 -20.62 4.19
C SER A 79 -12.67 -19.21 4.35
N GLY A 80 -13.93 -19.12 4.80
CA GLY A 80 -14.68 -17.88 4.97
C GLY A 80 -14.14 -16.98 6.09
N VAL A 81 -12.89 -16.55 5.99
CA VAL A 81 -12.29 -15.55 6.86
C VAL A 81 -12.10 -14.28 6.05
N VAL A 82 -12.77 -13.21 6.48
CA VAL A 82 -12.58 -11.85 5.96
C VAL A 82 -11.13 -11.45 6.22
N SER A 83 -10.24 -11.79 5.28
CA SER A 83 -8.82 -11.49 5.38
C SER A 83 -8.63 -9.98 5.25
N GLU A 84 -8.09 -9.34 6.29
CA GLU A 84 -7.67 -7.95 6.24
C GLU A 84 -6.78 -7.72 5.01
N SER A 85 -6.94 -6.58 4.31
CA SER A 85 -6.13 -6.34 3.12
C SER A 85 -4.66 -6.18 3.51
N TYR A 86 -3.76 -6.85 2.78
CA TYR A 86 -2.30 -6.81 3.01
C TYR A 86 -1.74 -5.38 3.14
N SER A 87 -2.28 -4.42 2.39
CA SER A 87 -1.90 -3.01 2.51
C SER A 87 -2.29 -2.36 3.84
N LYS A 88 -3.42 -2.74 4.45
CA LYS A 88 -3.82 -2.27 5.78
C LYS A 88 -2.90 -2.88 6.85
N LEU A 89 -2.64 -4.18 6.75
CA LEU A 89 -1.70 -4.89 7.62
C LEU A 89 -0.32 -4.22 7.63
N LYS A 90 0.30 -4.01 6.47
CA LYS A 90 1.61 -3.34 6.38
C LYS A 90 1.64 -1.93 6.97
N LYS A 91 0.55 -1.16 6.81
CA LYS A 91 0.44 0.18 7.40
C LYS A 91 0.40 0.12 8.93
N ARG A 92 -0.37 -0.82 9.48
CA ARG A 92 -0.43 -1.04 10.94
C ARG A 92 0.95 -1.48 11.47
N MET A 93 1.58 -2.46 10.85
CA MET A 93 2.93 -2.91 11.18
C MET A 93 3.95 -1.75 11.18
N GLN A 94 3.88 -0.86 10.19
CA GLN A 94 4.77 0.30 10.11
C GLN A 94 4.64 1.23 11.32
N VAL A 95 3.44 1.42 11.86
CA VAL A 95 3.20 2.25 13.04
C VAL A 95 3.88 1.61 14.27
N TYR A 96 3.64 0.33 14.51
CA TYR A 96 4.25 -0.38 15.65
C TYR A 96 5.77 -0.48 15.52
N PHE A 97 6.29 -0.78 14.33
CA PHE A 97 7.72 -0.83 14.10
C PHE A 97 8.40 0.53 14.34
N LYS A 98 7.72 1.63 13.98
CA LYS A 98 8.21 2.98 14.29
C LYS A 98 8.30 3.20 15.81
N ALA A 99 7.28 2.80 16.57
CA ALA A 99 7.30 2.93 18.02
C ALA A 99 8.42 2.08 18.66
N ILE A 100 8.64 0.85 18.17
CA ILE A 100 9.76 -0.01 18.62
C ILE A 100 11.10 0.68 18.38
N ARG A 101 11.32 1.23 17.17
CA ARG A 101 12.54 1.96 16.84
C ARG A 101 12.74 3.19 17.71
N GLU A 102 11.68 3.93 18.01
CA GLU A 102 11.74 5.10 18.86
C GLU A 102 12.16 4.75 20.29
N SER A 103 11.66 3.66 20.87
CA SER A 103 12.13 3.15 22.16
C SER A 103 13.60 2.77 22.10
N VAL A 104 14.02 2.00 21.09
CA VAL A 104 15.42 1.59 20.93
C VAL A 104 16.37 2.79 20.80
N ASN A 105 15.97 3.82 20.04
CA ASN A 105 16.76 5.05 19.88
C ASN A 105 16.92 5.85 21.19
N ARG A 106 15.99 5.70 22.13
CA ARG A 106 16.08 6.28 23.48
C ARG A 106 16.83 5.38 24.47
N ALA A 107 17.40 4.26 24.01
CA ALA A 107 17.98 3.22 24.86
C ALA A 107 16.98 2.64 25.89
N GLU A 108 15.70 2.60 25.52
CA GLU A 108 14.61 2.05 26.32
C GLU A 108 14.08 0.77 25.67
N MET A 109 13.66 -0.19 26.50
CA MET A 109 12.95 -1.36 26.00
C MET A 109 11.60 -0.95 25.38
N PRO A 110 11.25 -1.47 24.19
CA PRO A 110 9.91 -1.30 23.65
C PRO A 110 8.87 -1.99 24.55
N SER A 111 7.64 -1.49 24.54
CA SER A 111 6.58 -2.11 25.35
C SER A 111 6.25 -3.50 24.83
N ARG A 112 6.04 -4.45 25.75
CA ARG A 112 5.71 -5.84 25.41
C ARG A 112 4.45 -5.94 24.54
N GLU A 113 3.48 -5.05 24.77
CA GLU A 113 2.26 -4.97 23.97
C GLU A 113 2.54 -4.61 22.51
N ILE A 114 3.34 -3.56 22.27
CA ILE A 114 3.68 -3.12 20.91
C ILE A 114 4.49 -4.21 20.18
N VAL A 115 5.44 -4.84 20.86
CA VAL A 115 6.23 -5.95 20.29
C VAL A 115 5.33 -7.13 19.94
N SER A 116 4.44 -7.53 20.86
CA SER A 116 3.51 -8.65 20.66
C SER A 116 2.60 -8.42 19.45
N VAL A 117 2.00 -7.23 19.33
CA VAL A 117 1.13 -6.90 18.18
C VAL A 117 1.93 -6.88 16.88
N PHE A 118 3.13 -6.30 16.89
CA PHE A 118 4.00 -6.29 15.71
C PHE A 118 4.38 -7.71 15.26
N LEU A 119 4.71 -8.61 16.19
CA LEU A 119 5.05 -10.00 15.89
C LEU A 119 3.84 -10.78 15.37
N ALA A 120 2.66 -10.63 15.98
CA ALA A 120 1.43 -11.27 15.49
C ALA A 120 1.06 -10.80 14.07
N ASP A 121 1.21 -9.50 13.79
CA ASP A 121 1.02 -8.97 12.44
C ASP A 121 2.11 -9.45 11.46
N SER A 122 3.32 -9.67 11.94
CA SER A 122 4.43 -10.25 11.16
C SER A 122 4.15 -11.69 10.75
N ASP A 123 3.69 -12.53 11.68
CA ASP A 123 3.30 -13.91 11.39
C ASP A 123 2.15 -13.94 10.37
N ARG A 124 1.19 -13.03 10.51
CA ARG A 124 0.11 -12.90 9.53
C ARG A 124 0.60 -12.41 8.17
N MET A 125 1.60 -11.55 8.12
CA MET A 125 2.19 -11.08 6.85
C MET A 125 2.86 -12.24 6.10
N LEU A 126 3.51 -13.16 6.82
CA LEU A 126 4.21 -14.31 6.25
C LEU A 126 3.27 -15.33 5.57
N SER A 127 1.96 -15.27 5.84
CA SER A 127 0.98 -16.13 5.17
C SER A 127 0.46 -15.58 3.84
N TYR A 128 0.92 -14.40 3.38
CA TYR A 128 0.49 -13.81 2.11
C TYR A 128 1.42 -14.22 0.96
N HIS A 129 0.84 -14.68 -0.14
CA HIS A 129 1.59 -15.09 -1.32
C HIS A 129 1.83 -13.93 -2.31
N GLY A 130 2.90 -14.02 -3.10
CA GLY A 130 3.21 -13.05 -4.16
C GLY A 130 3.79 -11.71 -3.70
N TYR A 131 4.32 -11.63 -2.46
CA TYR A 131 4.90 -10.42 -1.89
C TYR A 131 6.36 -10.57 -1.44
N GLY A 132 7.13 -11.39 -2.16
CA GLY A 132 8.55 -11.62 -1.88
C GLY A 132 8.80 -12.75 -0.87
N GLU A 133 8.17 -13.89 -1.07
CA GLU A 133 8.27 -15.09 -0.20
C GLU A 133 9.71 -15.58 -0.03
N GLU A 134 10.60 -15.29 -0.98
CA GLU A 134 12.03 -15.60 -0.86
C GLU A 134 12.69 -14.91 0.35
N PHE A 135 12.10 -13.82 0.86
CA PHE A 135 12.58 -13.10 2.04
C PHE A 135 11.93 -13.56 3.35
N TYR A 136 10.87 -14.38 3.27
CA TYR A 136 10.05 -14.75 4.43
C TYR A 136 10.80 -15.57 5.49
N PRO A 137 11.61 -16.58 5.12
CA PRO A 137 12.38 -17.35 6.11
C PRO A 137 13.33 -16.46 6.93
N ALA A 138 14.12 -15.61 6.26
CA ALA A 138 15.07 -14.72 6.94
C ALA A 138 14.35 -13.66 7.80
N TYR A 139 13.19 -13.18 7.35
CA TYR A 139 12.38 -12.24 8.15
C TYR A 139 11.79 -12.93 9.39
N ALA A 140 11.32 -14.17 9.28
CA ALA A 140 10.78 -14.94 10.40
C ALA A 140 11.83 -15.17 11.51
N GLU A 141 13.07 -15.51 11.13
CA GLU A 141 14.19 -15.65 12.07
C GLU A 141 14.47 -14.36 12.85
N LEU A 142 14.37 -13.20 12.20
CA LEU A 142 14.51 -11.89 12.85
C LEU A 142 13.36 -11.62 13.84
N CYS A 143 12.13 -12.02 13.50
CA CYS A 143 10.99 -11.90 14.41
C CYS A 143 11.16 -12.79 15.65
N ASP A 144 11.67 -14.01 15.48
CA ASP A 144 11.95 -14.92 16.59
C ASP A 144 13.05 -14.39 17.51
N ARG A 145 14.14 -13.85 16.93
CA ARG A 145 15.21 -13.19 17.69
C ARG A 145 14.72 -11.96 18.43
N LEU A 146 13.86 -11.15 17.80
CA LEU A 146 13.28 -9.97 18.44
C LEU A 146 12.44 -10.38 19.66
N ARG A 147 11.65 -11.44 19.53
CA ARG A 147 10.85 -12.01 20.63
C ARG A 147 11.76 -12.42 21.79
N ALA A 148 12.77 -13.24 21.52
CA ALA A 148 13.70 -13.73 22.54
C ALA A 148 14.48 -12.58 23.22
N ALA A 149 14.91 -11.58 22.46
CA ALA A 149 15.61 -10.41 23.00
C ALA A 149 14.71 -9.56 23.93
N CYS A 150 13.44 -9.39 23.55
CA CYS A 150 12.48 -8.66 24.38
C CYS A 150 12.09 -9.44 25.64
N ASP A 151 11.91 -10.76 25.54
CA ASP A 151 11.55 -11.62 26.67
C ASP A 151 12.67 -11.72 27.71
N SER A 152 13.93 -11.66 27.25
CA SER A 152 15.13 -11.64 28.11
C SER A 152 15.55 -10.23 28.56
N GLU A 153 14.80 -9.19 28.16
CA GLU A 153 15.11 -7.78 28.42
C GLU A 153 16.54 -7.38 27.99
N ASN A 154 17.04 -8.02 26.93
CA ASN A 154 18.36 -7.76 26.38
C ASN A 154 18.31 -6.58 25.41
N MET A 155 18.59 -5.39 25.93
CA MET A 155 18.55 -4.14 25.17
C MET A 155 19.53 -4.12 23.98
N ALA A 156 20.73 -4.69 24.15
CA ALA A 156 21.75 -4.71 23.10
C ALA A 156 21.33 -5.59 21.92
N GLU A 157 20.83 -6.81 22.21
CA GLU A 157 20.31 -7.71 21.18
C GLU A 157 19.05 -7.11 20.53
N THR A 158 18.16 -6.50 21.33
CA THR A 158 16.96 -5.85 20.80
C THR A 158 17.31 -4.75 19.79
N ALA A 159 18.32 -3.92 20.10
CA ALA A 159 18.79 -2.88 19.19
C ALA A 159 19.41 -3.47 17.91
N ALA A 160 20.23 -4.53 18.03
CA ALA A 160 20.84 -5.20 16.90
C ALA A 160 19.80 -5.79 15.94
N VAL A 161 18.83 -6.54 16.47
CA VAL A 161 17.76 -7.16 15.68
C VAL A 161 16.89 -6.11 14.99
N VAL A 162 16.60 -4.98 15.66
CA VAL A 162 15.83 -3.89 15.05
C VAL A 162 16.58 -3.26 13.87
N GLU A 163 17.91 -3.12 13.94
CA GLU A 163 18.70 -2.65 12.81
C GLU A 163 18.72 -3.68 11.66
N GLU A 164 18.86 -4.97 11.98
CA GLU A 164 18.79 -6.04 10.98
C GLU A 164 17.41 -6.07 10.28
N LEU A 165 16.31 -5.86 11.01
CA LEU A 165 14.96 -5.72 10.43
C LEU A 165 14.86 -4.51 9.48
N ILE A 166 15.53 -3.40 9.79
CA ILE A 166 15.59 -2.23 8.89
C ILE A 166 16.30 -2.59 7.60
N GLN A 167 17.41 -3.32 7.67
CA GLN A 167 18.20 -3.71 6.50
C GLN A 167 17.45 -4.75 5.66
N SER A 168 16.89 -5.78 6.29
CA SER A 168 16.04 -6.78 5.62
C SER A 168 14.89 -6.13 4.85
N LYS A 169 14.19 -5.16 5.47
CA LYS A 169 13.15 -4.38 4.82
C LYS A 169 13.67 -3.61 3.60
N LYS A 170 14.84 -2.96 3.69
CA LYS A 170 15.43 -2.22 2.57
C LYS A 170 15.75 -3.16 1.42
N SER A 171 16.43 -4.28 1.69
CA SER A 171 16.78 -5.28 0.67
C SER A 171 15.56 -5.83 -0.06
N CYS A 172 14.46 -6.11 0.66
CA CYS A 172 13.21 -6.52 0.04
C CYS A 172 12.60 -5.40 -0.82
N HIS A 173 12.54 -4.17 -0.29
CA HIS A 173 11.97 -3.03 -1.00
C HIS A 173 12.77 -2.61 -2.23
N ASP A 174 14.10 -2.75 -2.22
CA ASP A 174 14.95 -2.39 -3.35
C ASP A 174 14.81 -3.38 -4.52
N ARG A 175 14.45 -4.64 -4.22
CA ARG A 175 14.25 -5.68 -5.23
C ARG A 175 12.84 -5.68 -5.85
N TYR A 176 11.84 -5.16 -5.14
CA TYR A 176 10.42 -5.21 -5.54
C TYR A 176 9.71 -3.85 -5.63
N LYS A 177 10.47 -2.74 -5.67
CA LYS A 177 9.90 -1.39 -5.90
C LYS A 177 9.67 -1.07 -7.36
#